data_AF-A0AAW9ATR6-F1
#
_entry.id   AF-A0AAW9ATR6-F1
#
_cell.length_a   1.000
_cell.length_b   1.000
_cell.length_c   1.000
_cell.angle_alpha   90.00
_cell.angle_beta   90.00
_cell.angle_gamma   90.00
#
_symmetry.space_group_name_H-M   'P 1'
#
loop_
_entity.id
_entity.type
_entity.pdbx_description
1 polymer ?
#
loop_
_entity_poly.entity_id
_entity_poly.type
_entity_poly.pdbx_seq_one_letter_code
_entity_poly.pdbx_strand_id
1 'polypeptide(L)' 'METAIYVTGAKVSCKTRHKDNRHDRIVEFEKTQINKEYWGDSLAKDKVRNELHKLGFNSRFSVIEWIH' A
#
# COMPACT_ATOMS: atom_id res chain seq x y z
N MET A 1 24.45 10.46 -0.90
CA MET A 1 23.86 9.10 -0.92
C MET A 1 22.51 9.21 -0.25
N GLU A 2 21.40 9.05 -0.97
CA GLU A 2 20.09 8.97 -0.33
C GLU A 2 20.02 7.69 0.51
N THR A 3 19.65 7.82 1.78
CA THR A 3 19.51 6.68 2.70
C THR A 3 18.34 5.82 2.24
N ALA A 4 18.54 4.51 2.05
CA ALA A 4 17.46 3.63 1.62
C ALA A 4 16.31 3.61 2.64
N ILE A 5 15.10 3.94 2.18
CA ILE A 5 13.86 3.94 2.97
C ILE A 5 13.14 2.62 2.70
N TYR A 6 13.04 1.80 3.74
CA TYR A 6 12.33 0.54 3.71
C TYR A 6 11.00 0.67 4.46
N VAL A 7 10.00 -0.06 3.97
CA VAL A 7 8.66 -0.13 4.58
C VAL A 7 8.23 -1.59 4.68
N THR A 8 7.51 -1.92 5.74
CA THR A 8 6.94 -3.24 6.03
C THR A 8 5.41 -3.25 5.93
N GLY A 9 4.80 -2.10 5.65
CA GLY A 9 3.36 -1.99 5.54
C GLY A 9 2.90 -0.60 5.12
N ALA A 10 1.60 -0.43 5.04
CA ALA A 10 0.95 0.85 4.80
C ALA A 10 -0.39 0.95 5.51
N LYS A 11 -0.69 2.12 6.07
CA LYS A 11 -2.06 2.52 6.38
C LYS A 11 -2.69 3.07 5.11
N VAL A 12 -3.81 2.49 4.70
CA VAL A 12 -4.49 2.83 3.45
C VAL A 12 -5.97 3.05 3.66
N SER A 13 -6.52 4.03 2.94
CA SER A 13 -7.96 4.21 2.80
C SER A 13 -8.42 3.41 1.58
N CYS A 14 -9.22 2.38 1.80
CA CYS A 14 -9.67 1.43 0.77
C CYS A 14 -11.20 1.33 0.75
N LYS A 15 -11.77 0.86 -0.37
CA LYS A 15 -13.21 0.59 -0.48
C LYS A 15 -13.46 -0.61 -1.37
N THR A 16 -14.65 -1.20 -1.25
CA THR A 16 -15.09 -2.23 -2.19
C THR A 16 -15.51 -1.60 -3.52
N ARG A 17 -15.51 -2.37 -4.61
CA ARG A 17 -15.70 -1.82 -5.97
C ARG A 17 -17.08 -1.20 -6.18
N HIS A 18 -18.12 -1.78 -5.58
CA HIS A 18 -19.52 -1.47 -5.88
C HIS A 18 -20.27 -0.82 -4.71
N LYS A 19 -19.60 -0.53 -3.59
CA LYS A 19 -20.20 0.15 -2.43
C LYS A 19 -19.35 1.33 -2.03
N ASP A 20 -20.00 2.39 -1.55
CA ASP A 20 -19.29 3.51 -0.94
C ASP A 20 -19.03 3.24 0.54
N ASN A 21 -18.14 2.29 0.79
CA ASN A 21 -17.79 1.81 2.12
C ASN A 21 -16.29 2.02 2.36
N ARG A 22 -15.91 3.30 2.41
CA ARG A 22 -14.50 3.64 2.60
C ARG A 22 -14.08 3.35 4.03
N HIS A 23 -12.97 2.63 4.17
CA HIS A 23 -12.42 2.22 5.45
C HIS A 23 -10.91 2.34 5.44
N ASP A 24 -10.35 2.72 6.57
CA ASP A 24 -8.91 2.70 6.77
C ASP A 24 -8.49 1.31 7.25
N ARG A 25 -7.41 0.79 6.66
CA ARG A 25 -6.81 -0.49 7.03
C ARG A 25 -5.31 -0.39 7.06
N ILE A 26 -4.71 -1.19 7.92
CA ILE A 26 -3.28 -1.46 7.90
C ILE A 26 -3.06 -2.71 7.06
N VAL A 27 -2.15 -2.63 6.11
CA VAL A 27 -1.74 -3.72 5.23
C VAL A 27 -0.26 -3.95 5.45
N GLU A 28 0.08 -5.13 5.96
CA GLU A 28 1.46 -5.56 6.17
C GLU A 28 1.93 -6.37 4.95
N PHE A 29 3.20 -6.19 4.58
CA PHE A 29 3.82 -6.91 3.47
C PHE A 29 5.34 -7.01 3.68
N GLU A 30 5.98 -7.89 2.92
CA GLU A 30 7.42 -8.10 3.04
C GLU A 30 8.21 -6.79 2.81
N LYS A 31 9.21 -6.54 3.66
CA LYS A 31 10.08 -5.36 3.64
C LYS A 31 10.47 -4.94 2.21
N THR A 32 10.09 -3.73 1.83
CA THR A 32 10.26 -3.19 0.48
C THR A 32 10.89 -1.82 0.52
N GLN A 33 11.82 -1.55 -0.39
CA GLN A 33 12.44 -0.23 -0.51
C GLN A 33 11.57 0.68 -1.39
N ILE A 34 11.18 1.85 -0.87
CA ILE A 34 10.29 2.78 -1.59
C ILE A 34 11.01 3.91 -2.32
N ASN A 35 12.20 4.30 -1.87
CA ASN A 35 12.94 5.43 -2.41
C ASN A 35 13.95 5.02 -3.49
N LYS A 36 13.55 4.17 -4.43
CA LYS A 36 14.33 3.97 -5.65
C LYS A 36 13.99 5.09 -6.64
N GLU A 37 15.01 5.65 -7.32
CA GLU A 37 14.83 6.65 -8.40
C GLU A 37 13.75 6.23 -9.42
N TYR A 38 13.56 4.92 -9.57
CA TYR A 38 12.60 4.31 -10.44
C TYR A 38 11.84 3.20 -9.68
N TRP A 39 10.51 3.33 -9.60
CA TRP A 39 9.52 2.28 -9.26
C TRP A 39 9.41 1.77 -7.81
N GLY A 40 10.17 2.30 -6.84
CA GLY A 40 10.10 1.82 -5.44
C GLY A 40 8.71 1.97 -4.80
N ASP A 41 8.12 3.16 -4.92
CA ASP A 41 6.76 3.47 -4.46
C ASP A 41 5.70 2.65 -5.20
N SER A 42 5.86 2.45 -6.52
CA SER A 42 4.95 1.62 -7.31
C SER A 42 4.95 0.15 -6.85
N LEU A 43 6.12 -0.41 -6.55
CA LEU A 43 6.25 -1.78 -6.07
C LEU A 43 5.54 -1.98 -4.72
N ALA A 44 5.74 -1.05 -3.78
CA ALA A 44 5.07 -1.10 -2.49
C ALA A 44 3.55 -0.94 -2.64
N LYS A 45 3.08 -0.03 -3.52
CA LYS A 45 1.66 0.11 -3.85
C LYS A 45 1.06 -1.14 -4.48
N ASP A 46 1.79 -1.85 -5.33
CA ASP A 46 1.31 -3.10 -5.93
C ASP A 46 1.19 -4.21 -4.89
N LYS A 47 2.14 -4.31 -3.94
CA LYS A 47 2.01 -5.21 -2.78
C LYS A 47 0.75 -4.90 -1.96
N VAL A 48 0.52 -3.63 -1.65
CA VAL A 48 -0.70 -3.19 -0.96
C VAL A 48 -1.97 -3.55 -1.75
N ARG A 49 -1.97 -3.34 -3.07
CA ARG A 49 -3.11 -3.69 -3.93
C ARG A 49 -3.42 -5.17 -3.86
N ASN A 50 -2.40 -6.02 -3.92
CA ASN A 50 -2.57 -7.48 -3.90
C ASN A 50 -3.19 -7.94 -2.58
N GLU A 51 -2.72 -7.41 -1.45
CA GLU A 51 -3.30 -7.75 -0.14
C GLU A 51 -4.74 -7.21 0.01
N LEU A 52 -5.01 -5.98 -0.44
CA LEU A 52 -6.38 -5.44 -0.46
C LEU A 52 -7.32 -6.28 -1.32
N HIS A 53 -6.85 -6.78 -2.46
CA HIS A 53 -7.65 -7.64 -3.34
C HIS A 53 -7.99 -8.98 -2.69
N LYS A 54 -7.06 -9.61 -1.97
CA LYS A 54 -7.32 -10.83 -1.17
C LYS A 54 -8.42 -10.59 -0.12
N LEU A 55 -8.50 -9.37 0.41
CA LEU A 55 -9.50 -8.94 1.38
C LEU A 55 -10.83 -8.45 0.74
N GLY A 56 -10.95 -8.48 -0.60
CA GLY A 56 -12.14 -8.05 -1.33
C GLY A 56 -12.23 -6.53 -1.59
N PHE A 57 -11.21 -5.75 -1.23
CA PHE A 57 -11.12 -4.32 -1.52
C PHE A 57 -10.56 -4.06 -2.92
N ASN A 58 -11.34 -4.46 -3.93
CA ASN A 58 -10.96 -4.41 -5.36
C ASN A 58 -11.17 -3.04 -6.03
N SER A 59 -11.18 -1.96 -5.25
CA SER A 59 -11.34 -0.58 -5.76
C SER A 59 -10.05 0.21 -5.65
N ARG A 60 -10.09 1.48 -6.06
CA ARG A 60 -8.97 2.41 -5.82
C ARG A 60 -8.76 2.58 -4.31
N PHE A 61 -7.50 2.56 -3.90
CA PHE A 61 -7.08 2.88 -2.54
C PHE A 61 -6.15 4.09 -2.55
N SER A 62 -6.00 4.71 -1.39
CA SER A 62 -5.08 5.82 -1.15
C SER A 62 -4.17 5.44 0.00
N VAL A 63 -2.86 5.55 -0.18
CA VAL A 63 -1.90 5.39 0.91
C VAL A 63 -1.96 6.64 1.78
N ILE A 64 -2.23 6.46 3.07
CA ILE A 64 -2.23 7.52 4.07
C ILE A 64 -0.83 7.66 4.66
N GLU A 65 -0.23 6.52 5.03
CA GLU A 65 1.06 6.48 5.73
C GLU A 65 1.78 5.16 5.44
N TRP A 66 3.10 5.21 5.30
CA TRP A 66 3.95 4.02 5.19
C TRP A 66 4.46 3.59 6.57
N ILE A 67 4.55 2.29 6.81
CA ILE A 67 5.03 1.70 8.05
C ILE A 67 6.46 1.22 7.82
N HIS A 68 7.42 1.66 8.66
CA HIS A 68 8.86 1.39 8.52
C HIS A 68 9.31 0.20 9.35
#